data_AF-A0A3A4KGY4-F1
#
_entry.id   AF-A0A3A4KGY4-F1
#
_cell.length_a   1.000
_cell.length_b   1.000
_cell.length_c   1.000
_cell.angle_alpha   90.00
_cell.angle_beta   90.00
_cell.angle_gamma   90.00
#
_symmetry.space_group_name_H-M   'P 1'
#
loop_
_entity.id
_entity.type
_entity.pdbx_description
1 polymer ?
#
loop_
_entity_poly.entity_id
_entity_poly.type
_entity_poly.pdbx_seq_one_letter_code
_entity_poly.pdbx_strand_id
1 'polypeptide(L)' 'MSIDSDQAQARIFLDLLVTHARTLSRDIHNAERGSRIEHSHRLRAELHHVRTCIERLHHRFPELGPAVRR' A
#
# COMPACT_ATOMS: atom_id res chain seq x y z
N MET A 1 1.90 -13.32 23.75
CA MET A 1 1.06 -12.31 23.03
C MET A 1 0.07 -13.09 22.19
N SER A 2 -1.22 -12.77 22.25
CA SER A 2 -2.28 -13.55 21.56
C SER A 2 -2.25 -13.26 20.06
N ILE A 3 -2.42 -14.30 19.24
CA ILE A 3 -2.49 -14.22 17.77
C ILE A 3 -3.55 -13.19 17.32
N ASP A 4 -4.64 -13.05 18.07
CA ASP A 4 -5.72 -12.09 17.80
C ASP A 4 -5.24 -10.63 17.85
N SER A 5 -4.28 -10.31 18.73
CA SER A 5 -3.73 -8.95 18.87
C SER A 5 -2.83 -8.59 17.70
N ASP A 6 -2.02 -9.54 17.24
CA ASP A 6 -1.12 -9.35 16.10
C ASP A 6 -1.93 -9.20 14.80
N GLN A 7 -3.01 -9.97 14.65
CA GLN A 7 -3.92 -9.87 13.52
C GLN A 7 -4.68 -8.53 13.51
N ALA A 8 -5.18 -8.08 14.66
CA ALA A 8 -5.85 -6.78 14.76
C ALA A 8 -4.90 -5.63 14.38
N GLN A 9 -3.65 -5.70 14.85
CA GLN A 9 -2.62 -4.71 14.50
C GLN A 9 -2.26 -4.77 13.01
N ALA A 10 -2.11 -5.98 12.44
CA ALA A 10 -1.85 -6.16 11.02
C ALA A 10 -2.98 -5.60 10.15
N ARG A 11 -4.24 -5.69 10.60
CA ARG A 11 -5.38 -5.09 9.92
C ARG A 11 -5.29 -3.57 9.85
N ILE A 12 -4.95 -2.93 10.97
CA ILE A 12 -4.75 -1.47 11.03
C ILE A 12 -3.62 -1.04 10.08
N PHE A 13 -2.50 -1.76 10.09
CA PHE A 13 -1.39 -1.47 9.18
C PHE A 13 -1.78 -1.67 7.71
N LEU A 14 -2.56 -2.70 7.39
CA LEU A 14 -3.06 -2.93 6.05
C LEU A 14 -3.95 -1.76 5.59
N ASP A 15 -4.87 -1.30 6.41
CA ASP A 15 -5.76 -0.18 6.07
C ASP A 15 -4.99 1.13 5.84
N LEU A 16 -3.94 1.37 6.64
CA LEU A 16 -3.02 2.50 6.45
C LEU A 16 -2.27 2.41 5.12
N LEU A 17 -1.70 1.24 4.80
CA LEU A 17 -0.97 1.02 3.55
C LEU A 17 -1.87 1.14 2.31
N VAL A 18 -3.09 0.60 2.37
CA VAL A 18 -4.08 0.73 1.28
C VAL A 18 -4.46 2.20 1.07
N THR A 19 -4.65 2.94 2.15
CA THR A 19 -4.93 4.39 2.08
C THR A 19 -3.75 5.14 1.46
N HIS A 20 -2.53 4.82 1.88
CA HIS A 20 -1.31 5.42 1.32
C HIS A 20 -1.15 5.11 -0.18
N ALA A 21 -1.36 3.86 -0.59
CA ALA A 21 -1.30 3.47 -2.00
C ALA A 21 -2.30 4.25 -2.88
N ARG A 22 -3.51 4.52 -2.36
CA ARG A 22 -4.52 5.35 -3.05
C ARG A 22 -4.09 6.81 -3.15
N THR A 23 -3.45 7.34 -2.11
CA THR A 23 -2.89 8.71 -2.13
C THR A 23 -1.76 8.81 -3.15
N LEU A 24 -0.78 7.92 -3.11
CA LEU A 24 0.31 7.87 -4.09
C LEU A 24 -0.21 7.76 -5.53
N SER A 25 -1.24 6.95 -5.77
CA SER A 25 -1.86 6.84 -7.11
C SER A 25 -2.44 8.17 -7.60
N ARG A 26 -3.08 8.94 -6.72
CA ARG A 26 -3.60 10.29 -7.04
C ARG A 26 -2.45 11.28 -7.27
N ASP A 27 -1.41 11.22 -6.46
CA ASP A 27 -0.27 12.14 -6.56
C ASP A 27 0.56 11.88 -7.83
N ILE A 28 0.71 10.61 -8.23
CA ILE A 28 1.30 10.22 -9.53
C ILE A 28 0.50 10.87 -10.66
N HIS A 29 -0.83 10.70 -10.66
CA HIS A 29 -1.69 11.29 -11.68
C HIS A 29 -1.54 12.82 -11.75
N ASN A 30 -1.52 13.49 -10.60
CA ASN A 30 -1.32 14.94 -10.52
C ASN A 30 0.08 15.39 -10.97
N ALA A 31 1.12 14.59 -10.70
CA ALA A 31 2.48 14.86 -11.13
C ALA A 31 2.61 14.74 -12.66
N GLU A 32 2.03 13.68 -13.25
CA GLU A 32 1.99 13.45 -14.70
C GLU A 32 1.22 14.56 -15.44
N ARG A 33 0.06 14.96 -14.91
CA ARG A 33 -0.75 16.08 -15.42
C ARG A 33 0.01 17.41 -15.42
N GLY A 34 0.90 17.62 -14.44
CA GLY A 34 1.76 18.79 -14.33
C GLY A 34 3.13 18.64 -15.00
N SER A 35 3.35 17.60 -15.82
CA SER A 35 4.62 17.29 -16.49
C SER A 35 5.84 17.15 -15.55
N ARG A 36 5.62 16.81 -14.28
CA ARG A 36 6.66 16.57 -13.27
C ARG A 36 7.13 15.11 -13.31
N ILE A 37 7.74 14.72 -14.42
CA ILE A 37 8.04 13.32 -14.76
C ILE A 37 8.95 12.66 -13.72
N GLU A 38 10.06 13.28 -13.33
CA GLU A 38 10.96 12.72 -12.32
C GLU A 38 10.27 12.50 -10.96
N HIS A 39 9.41 13.44 -10.56
CA HIS A 39 8.63 13.32 -9.34
C HIS A 39 7.64 12.14 -9.43
N SER A 40 6.96 11.99 -10.57
CA SER A 40 6.05 10.85 -10.81
C SER A 40 6.79 9.50 -10.73
N HIS A 41 8.03 9.41 -11.21
CA HIS A 41 8.84 8.20 -11.11
C HIS A 41 9.18 7.85 -9.66
N ARG A 42 9.53 8.84 -8.83
CA ARG A 42 9.79 8.62 -7.40
C ARG A 42 8.55 8.12 -6.68
N LEU A 43 7.39 8.73 -6.95
CA LEU A 43 6.12 8.30 -6.37
C LEU A 43 5.72 6.87 -6.82
N ARG A 44 6.00 6.50 -8.07
CA ARG A 44 5.80 5.13 -8.58
C ARG A 44 6.69 4.11 -7.86
N ALA A 45 7.95 4.46 -7.57
CA ALA A 45 8.85 3.60 -6.80
C ALA A 45 8.34 3.39 -5.36
N GLU A 46 7.85 4.46 -4.73
CA GLU A 46 7.24 4.37 -3.40
C GLU A 46 5.95 3.52 -3.43
N LEU A 47 5.09 3.71 -4.43
CA LEU A 47 3.88 2.90 -4.60
C LEU A 47 4.20 1.41 -4.76
N HIS A 48 5.27 1.08 -5.49
CA HIS A 48 5.74 -0.29 -5.63
C HIS A 48 6.20 -0.87 -4.27
N HIS A 49 6.91 -0.08 -3.45
CA HIS A 49 7.31 -0.50 -2.11
C HIS A 49 6.09 -0.75 -1.21
N VAL A 50 5.12 0.16 -1.20
CA VAL A 50 3.88 0.02 -0.41
C VAL A 50 3.11 -1.24 -0.82
N ARG A 51 2.97 -1.50 -2.13
CA ARG A 51 2.33 -2.73 -2.64
C ARG A 51 3.05 -3.99 -2.17
N THR A 52 4.39 -3.99 -2.21
CA THR A 52 5.20 -5.11 -1.68
C THR A 52 4.95 -5.32 -0.17
N CYS A 53 4.82 -4.25 0.62
CA CYS A 53 4.49 -4.36 2.04
C CYS A 53 3.10 -4.97 2.28
N ILE A 54 2.10 -4.57 1.47
CA ILE A 54 0.74 -5.14 1.51
C ILE A 54 0.81 -6.65 1.21
N GLU A 55 1.51 -7.05 0.15
CA GLU A 55 1.67 -8.46 -0.22
C GLU A 55 2.32 -9.29 0.90
N ARG A 56 3.35 -8.74 1.56
CA ARG A 56 3.99 -9.38 2.72
C ARG A 56 3.05 -9.53 3.91
N LEU A 57 2.19 -8.54 4.18
CA LEU A 57 1.19 -8.65 5.23
C LEU A 57 0.17 -9.74 4.91
N HIS A 58 -0.31 -9.82 3.67
CA HIS A 58 -1.23 -10.89 3.26
C HIS A 58 -0.59 -12.27 3.31
N HIS A 59 0.70 -12.39 2.98
CA HIS A 59 1.42 -13.64 3.11
C HIS A 59 1.57 -14.08 4.57
N ARG A 60 1.83 -13.14 5.49
CA ARG A 60 1.99 -13.42 6.92
C ARG A 60 0.65 -13.64 7.64
N PHE A 61 -0.41 -12.96 7.21
CA PHE A 61 -1.73 -12.98 7.82
C PHE A 61 -2.80 -13.23 6.74
N PRO A 62 -2.98 -14.49 6.30
CA PRO A 62 -3.94 -14.83 5.24
C PRO A 62 -5.39 -14.48 5.61
N GLU A 63 -5.71 -14.45 6.91
CA GLU A 63 -7.01 -14.08 7.47
C GLU A 63 -7.43 -12.64 7.15
N LEU A 64 -6.50 -11.77 6.71
CA LEU A 64 -6.82 -10.39 6.32
C LEU A 64 -7.56 -10.29 4.97
N GLY A 65 -7.76 -11.42 4.27
CA GLY A 65 -8.40 -11.48 2.96
C GLY A 65 -7.41 -11.18 1.82
N PRO A 66 -7.84 -11.20 0.55
CA PRO A 66 -6.94 -10.99 -0.58
C PRO A 66 -6.45 -9.54 -0.68
N ALA A 67 -5.17 -9.37 -1.03
CA ALA A 67 -4.67 -8.12 -1.58
C ALA A 67 -5.52 -7.81 -2.81
N VAL A 68 -6.24 -6.69 -2.82
CA VAL A 68 -7.11 -6.30 -3.93
C VAL A 68 -6.31 -6.30 -5.24
N ARG A 69 -6.40 -7.39 -6.00
CA ARG A 69 -6.03 -7.46 -7.41
C ARG A 69 -7.24 -6.95 -8.19
N ARG A 70 -7.18 -5.71 -8.66
CA ARG A 70 -8.00 -5.19 -9.75
C ARG A 70 -7.11 -4.39 -10.68
#